data_AF-A0A0D7AVR4-F1
#
_entry.id   AF-A0A0D7AVR4-F1
#
_cell.length_a   1.000
_cell.length_b   1.000
_cell.length_c   1.000
_cell.angle_alpha   90.00
_cell.angle_beta   90.00
_cell.angle_gamma   90.00
#
_symmetry.space_group_name_H-M   'P 1'
#
loop_
_entity.id
_entity.type
_entity.pdbx_description
1 polymer ?
#
loop_
_entity_poly.entity_id
_entity_poly.type
_entity_poly.pdbx_seq_one_letter_code
_entity_poly.pdbx_strand_id
1 'polypeptide(L)'
;MDSNKTGETLDGNVLKKHLAADHVQWKYVPWDLRDKKKDKSGGYTVNDKKYAVRSKDMPPFIMDVINSATKKAGKEAQKQFDKVLGDADRDDLPAFEAPLKLLRQSVTSKESRVSADKDRDMLMAHVAEVYLEYTSTIGSSATYQERISHARKRFWAFDSSKLGFVRKNEVSPLLASLAAAKNKDFAFQVAFRELCLLQAMAATGGWKPVVRGFYERFRLKVERVQASPE
;
A
#
# COMPACT_ATOMS: atom_id res chain seq x y z
N MET A 1 43.22 -3.06 0.48
CA MET A 1 42.71 -3.41 1.84
C MET A 1 43.74 -3.12 2.92
N ASP A 2 45.05 -3.25 2.67
CA ASP A 2 46.09 -2.86 3.66
C ASP A 2 46.78 -1.49 3.36
N SER A 3 46.16 -0.62 2.56
CA SER A 3 46.75 0.68 2.18
C SER A 3 47.15 1.56 3.37
N ASN A 4 46.42 1.43 4.49
CA ASN A 4 46.73 2.16 5.72
C ASN A 4 47.94 1.58 6.48
N LYS A 5 48.34 0.33 6.23
CA LYS A 5 49.50 -0.32 6.85
C LYS A 5 50.76 -0.22 5.99
N THR A 6 50.62 -0.19 4.66
CA THR A 6 51.75 -0.15 3.73
C THR A 6 52.24 1.26 3.43
N GLY A 7 51.51 2.30 3.85
CA GLY A 7 51.84 3.69 3.54
C GLY A 7 51.65 4.05 2.06
N GLU A 8 51.06 3.15 1.27
CA GLU A 8 50.80 3.36 -0.15
C GLU A 8 49.59 4.27 -0.34
N THR A 9 49.85 5.52 -0.69
CA THR A 9 48.82 6.47 -1.12
C THR A 9 48.42 6.20 -2.57
N LEU A 10 47.24 5.61 -2.76
CA LEU A 10 46.59 5.51 -4.07
C LEU A 10 46.07 6.89 -4.50
N ASP A 11 46.93 7.69 -5.13
CA ASP A 11 46.53 8.92 -5.81
C ASP A 11 45.75 8.59 -7.10
N GLY A 12 44.76 9.42 -7.43
CA GLY A 12 43.92 9.26 -8.61
C GLY A 12 44.70 9.26 -9.93
N ASN A 13 45.90 9.84 -9.96
CA ASN A 13 46.79 9.81 -11.13
C ASN A 13 47.53 8.48 -11.28
N VAL A 14 47.88 7.81 -10.18
CA VAL A 14 48.52 6.47 -10.17
C VAL A 14 47.51 5.43 -10.65
N LEU A 15 46.27 5.53 -10.18
CA LEU A 15 45.15 4.71 -10.66
C LEU A 15 44.90 4.87 -12.16
N LYS A 16 44.92 6.11 -12.67
CA LYS A 16 44.77 6.37 -14.12
C LYS A 16 45.92 5.81 -14.95
N LYS A 17 47.16 5.87 -14.46
CA LYS A 17 48.31 5.27 -15.15
C LYS A 17 48.23 3.75 -15.21
N HIS A 18 47.85 3.08 -14.12
CA HIS A 18 47.68 1.63 -14.11
C HIS A 18 46.51 1.17 -15.00
N LEU A 19 45.39 1.90 -14.98
CA LEU A 19 44.24 1.63 -15.86
C LEU A 19 44.53 1.88 -17.35
N ALA A 20 45.57 2.68 -17.67
CA ALA A 20 45.97 2.97 -19.04
C ALA A 20 47.09 2.06 -19.57
N ALA A 21 47.89 1.45 -18.67
CA ALA A 21 49.03 0.61 -19.02
C ALA A 21 48.62 -0.81 -19.43
N ASP A 22 47.52 -1.33 -18.88
CA ASP A 22 46.92 -2.56 -19.37
C ASP A 22 46.09 -2.23 -20.61
N HIS A 23 46.48 -2.76 -21.76
CA HIS A 23 45.80 -2.68 -23.07
C HIS A 23 44.38 -3.28 -23.09
N VAL A 24 43.69 -3.33 -21.97
CA VAL A 24 42.29 -3.69 -21.89
C VAL A 24 41.50 -2.43 -21.60
N GLN A 25 40.75 -1.98 -22.61
CA GLN A 25 39.72 -0.95 -22.49
C GLN A 25 38.60 -1.39 -21.53
N TRP A 26 38.91 -1.65 -20.26
CA TRP A 26 37.90 -1.72 -19.22
C TRP A 26 37.48 -0.27 -18.93
N LYS A 27 36.61 0.27 -19.78
CA LYS A 27 35.76 1.38 -19.33
C LYS A 27 34.90 0.83 -18.21
N TYR A 28 35.37 0.99 -16.98
CA TYR A 28 34.62 0.68 -15.77
C TYR A 28 33.24 1.33 -15.91
N VAL A 29 32.19 0.51 -15.98
CA VAL A 29 30.81 0.97 -15.89
C VAL A 29 30.45 0.83 -14.42
N PRO A 30 30.34 1.94 -13.66
CA PRO A 30 29.88 1.92 -12.28
C PRO A 30 28.63 1.06 -12.12
N TRP A 31 28.58 0.28 -11.05
CA TRP A 31 27.48 -0.65 -10.76
C TRP A 31 26.11 0.05 -10.83
N ASP A 32 26.04 1.27 -10.32
CA ASP A 32 24.86 2.15 -10.26
C ASP A 32 24.31 2.57 -11.63
N LEU A 33 25.05 2.31 -12.71
CA LEU A 33 24.64 2.65 -14.07
C LEU A 33 24.04 1.48 -14.83
N ARG A 34 24.21 0.24 -14.37
CA ARG A 34 23.68 -0.96 -15.04
C ARG A 34 22.15 -1.05 -15.02
N ASP A 35 21.51 -0.40 -14.03
CA ASP A 35 20.05 -0.35 -13.88
C ASP A 35 19.41 0.90 -14.52
N LYS A 36 20.21 1.85 -15.03
CA LYS A 36 19.68 3.04 -15.69
C LYS A 36 19.26 2.74 -17.13
N LYS A 37 18.22 3.43 -17.61
CA LYS A 37 17.66 3.26 -18.95
C LYS A 37 18.76 3.38 -20.01
N LYS A 38 18.95 2.31 -20.78
CA LYS A 38 19.79 2.32 -21.98
C LYS A 38 19.24 3.36 -22.96
N ASP A 39 20.13 4.13 -23.58
CA ASP A 39 19.76 4.95 -24.72
C ASP A 39 19.38 4.08 -25.94
N LYS A 40 18.86 4.70 -27.00
CA LYS A 40 18.46 4.00 -28.25
C LYS A 40 19.63 3.28 -28.95
N SER A 41 20.88 3.58 -28.58
CA SER A 41 22.10 2.89 -29.05
C SER A 41 22.58 1.79 -28.09
N GLY A 42 21.86 1.53 -27.01
CA GLY A 42 22.21 0.55 -25.98
C GLY A 42 23.20 1.05 -24.92
N GLY A 43 23.69 2.29 -25.06
CA GLY A 43 24.68 3.00 -24.25
C GLY A 43 24.19 3.47 -22.90
N TYR A 44 25.14 3.71 -21.99
CA TYR A 44 24.90 4.50 -20.78
C TYR A 44 25.55 5.87 -20.96
N THR A 45 24.76 6.93 -20.78
CA THR A 45 25.22 8.32 -20.77
C THR A 45 25.11 8.88 -19.36
N VAL A 46 26.22 9.42 -18.83
CA VAL A 46 26.25 10.15 -17.55
C VAL A 46 27.14 11.37 -17.72
N ASN A 47 26.62 12.55 -17.40
CA ASN A 47 27.34 13.82 -17.50
C ASN A 47 28.09 13.96 -18.84
N ASP A 48 27.36 13.76 -19.94
CA ASP A 48 27.86 13.80 -21.33
C ASP A 48 28.96 12.80 -21.71
N LYS A 49 29.31 11.86 -20.82
CA LYS A 49 30.25 10.77 -21.10
C LYS A 49 29.50 9.51 -21.53
N LYS A 50 29.88 8.98 -22.70
CA LYS A 50 29.38 7.72 -23.26
C LYS A 50 30.22 6.55 -22.75
N TYR A 51 29.58 5.64 -22.03
CA TYR A 51 30.18 4.39 -21.58
C TYR A 51 29.90 3.28 -22.60
N ALA A 52 30.92 2.45 -22.86
CA ALA A 52 30.80 1.35 -23.81
C ALA A 52 29.79 0.32 -23.29
N VAL A 53 28.89 -0.10 -24.17
CA VAL A 53 28.00 -1.24 -23.94
C VAL A 53 28.83 -2.49 -24.16
N ARG A 54 28.63 -3.48 -23.29
CA ARG A 54 29.09 -4.84 -23.54
C ARG A 54 28.66 -5.28 -24.95
N SER A 55 29.58 -5.80 -25.76
CA SER A 55 29.25 -6.28 -27.10
C SER A 55 28.20 -7.41 -27.03
N LYS A 56 27.36 -7.54 -28.05
CA LYS A 56 26.35 -8.61 -28.15
C LYS A 56 26.98 -10.01 -28.10
N ASP A 57 28.26 -10.11 -28.45
CA ASP A 57 28.99 -11.37 -28.58
C ASP A 57 29.70 -11.80 -27.30
N MET A 58 29.70 -10.98 -26.23
CA MET A 58 30.21 -11.40 -24.93
C MET A 58 29.16 -12.23 -24.16
N PRO A 59 29.54 -13.39 -23.59
CA PRO A 59 28.65 -14.18 -22.76
C PRO A 59 28.13 -13.34 -21.58
N PRO A 60 26.85 -13.48 -21.16
CA PRO A 60 26.25 -12.61 -20.15
C PRO A 60 26.92 -12.79 -18.78
N PHE A 61 26.92 -11.72 -17.98
CA PHE A 61 27.50 -11.75 -16.63
C PHE A 61 26.51 -12.44 -15.73
N ILE A 62 26.99 -13.31 -14.84
CA ILE A 62 26.14 -14.20 -14.06
C ILE A 62 25.06 -13.44 -13.28
N MET A 63 25.36 -12.25 -12.75
CA MET A 63 24.37 -11.42 -12.06
C MET A 63 23.30 -10.82 -12.98
N ASP A 64 23.61 -10.54 -14.24
CA ASP A 64 22.62 -10.06 -15.21
C ASP A 64 21.64 -11.18 -15.58
N VAL A 65 22.14 -12.41 -15.69
CA VAL A 65 21.33 -13.62 -15.90
C VAL A 65 20.44 -13.88 -14.68
N ILE A 66 20.99 -13.83 -13.48
CA ILE A 66 20.23 -14.01 -12.23
C ILE A 66 19.17 -12.92 -12.10
N ASN A 67 19.51 -11.64 -12.29
CA ASN A 67 18.56 -10.53 -12.19
C ASN A 67 17.46 -10.57 -13.24
N SER A 68 17.76 -11.01 -14.47
CA SER A 68 16.75 -11.16 -15.52
C SER A 68 15.84 -12.36 -15.26
N ALA A 69 16.39 -13.49 -14.80
CA ALA A 69 15.63 -14.67 -14.42
C ALA A 69 14.71 -14.39 -13.22
N THR A 70 15.20 -13.70 -12.17
CA THR A 70 14.40 -13.33 -11.00
C THR A 70 13.31 -12.31 -11.35
N LYS A 71 13.61 -11.30 -12.19
CA LYS A 71 12.59 -10.37 -12.71
C LYS A 71 11.52 -11.09 -13.53
N LYS A 72 11.90 -12.10 -14.32
CA LYS A 72 10.94 -12.90 -15.10
C LYS A 72 10.06 -13.76 -14.18
N ALA A 73 10.67 -14.49 -13.25
CA ALA A 73 9.95 -15.31 -12.26
C ALA A 73 9.01 -14.45 -11.40
N GLY A 74 9.45 -13.27 -10.95
CA GLY A 74 8.61 -12.34 -10.20
C GLY A 74 7.40 -11.83 -11.01
N LYS A 75 7.58 -11.56 -12.31
CA LYS A 75 6.47 -11.20 -13.20
C LYS A 75 5.51 -12.36 -13.45
N GLU A 76 6.01 -13.58 -13.59
CA GLU A 76 5.16 -14.78 -13.74
C GLU A 76 4.37 -15.07 -12.45
N ALA A 77 4.99 -14.95 -11.28
CA ALA A 77 4.31 -15.06 -9.99
C ALA A 77 3.24 -13.98 -9.81
N GLN A 78 3.53 -12.72 -10.15
CA GLN A 78 2.54 -11.64 -10.12
C GLN A 78 1.36 -11.94 -11.04
N LYS A 79 1.61 -12.41 -12.27
CA LYS A 79 0.54 -12.79 -13.20
C LYS A 79 -0.31 -13.94 -12.68
N GLN A 80 0.30 -14.93 -12.02
CA GLN A 80 -0.46 -16.02 -11.38
C GLN A 80 -1.33 -15.50 -10.25
N PHE A 81 -0.80 -14.59 -9.42
CA PHE A 81 -1.56 -13.97 -8.35
C PHE A 81 -2.72 -13.11 -8.88
N ASP A 82 -2.46 -12.27 -9.89
CA ASP A 82 -3.48 -11.45 -10.55
C ASP A 82 -4.56 -12.33 -11.22
N LYS A 83 -4.18 -13.48 -11.77
CA LYS A 83 -5.13 -14.47 -12.30
C LYS A 83 -6.01 -15.05 -11.20
N VAL A 84 -5.43 -15.45 -10.06
CA VAL A 84 -6.21 -15.96 -8.91
C VAL A 84 -7.15 -14.87 -8.38
N LEU A 85 -6.71 -13.62 -8.31
CA LEU A 85 -7.57 -12.50 -7.91
C LEU A 85 -8.70 -12.23 -8.93
N GLY A 86 -8.41 -12.29 -10.23
CA GLY A 86 -9.42 -12.12 -11.28
C GLY A 86 -10.41 -13.27 -11.39
N ASP A 87 -9.97 -14.51 -11.10
CA ASP A 87 -10.82 -15.69 -11.03
C ASP A 87 -11.61 -15.75 -9.70
N ALA A 88 -11.15 -15.05 -8.64
CA ALA A 88 -11.82 -14.94 -7.34
C ALA A 88 -12.96 -13.90 -7.31
N ASP A 89 -13.23 -13.21 -8.41
CA ASP A 89 -14.43 -12.38 -8.53
C ASP A 89 -15.66 -13.28 -8.71
N ARG A 90 -16.33 -13.66 -7.60
CA ARG A 90 -17.78 -13.40 -7.40
C ARG A 90 -18.42 -13.92 -6.11
N ASP A 91 -17.86 -14.92 -5.42
CA ASP A 91 -18.64 -15.58 -4.36
C ASP A 91 -18.28 -15.19 -2.90
N ASP A 92 -17.08 -14.65 -2.63
CA ASP A 92 -16.60 -14.45 -1.24
C ASP A 92 -16.45 -12.99 -0.75
N LEU A 93 -16.37 -12.00 -1.66
CA LEU A 93 -16.34 -10.57 -1.29
C LEU A 93 -17.68 -9.92 -0.83
N PRO A 94 -18.89 -10.44 -1.12
CA PRO A 94 -20.13 -9.74 -0.72
C PRO A 94 -20.39 -9.77 0.80
N ALA A 95 -19.69 -10.61 1.56
CA ALA A 95 -19.87 -10.76 3.00
C ALA A 95 -19.52 -9.49 3.82
N PHE A 96 -18.64 -8.63 3.33
CA PHE A 96 -18.29 -7.37 4.01
C PHE A 96 -19.33 -6.27 3.79
N GLU A 97 -20.04 -6.29 2.65
CA GLU A 97 -20.92 -5.18 2.25
C GLU A 97 -22.36 -5.35 2.75
N ALA A 98 -22.83 -6.60 2.88
CA ALA A 98 -24.16 -6.92 3.39
C ALA A 98 -24.48 -6.28 4.77
N PRO A 99 -23.63 -6.40 5.80
CA PRO A 99 -23.95 -5.80 7.11
C PRO A 99 -23.88 -4.28 7.11
N LEU A 100 -22.96 -3.70 6.35
CA LEU A 100 -22.86 -2.25 6.18
C LEU A 100 -24.11 -1.69 5.49
N LYS A 101 -24.65 -2.41 4.52
CA LYS A 101 -25.88 -2.03 3.82
C LYS A 101 -27.11 -2.12 4.74
N LEU A 102 -27.21 -3.16 5.56
CA LEU A 102 -28.29 -3.32 6.52
C LEU A 102 -28.35 -2.17 7.54
N LEU A 103 -27.20 -1.73 8.06
CA LEU A 103 -27.13 -0.59 8.98
C LEU A 103 -27.63 0.71 8.34
N ARG A 104 -27.29 0.96 7.08
CA ARG A 104 -27.77 2.14 6.34
C ARG A 104 -29.29 2.07 6.11
N GLN A 105 -29.83 0.87 5.92
CA GLN A 105 -31.26 0.63 5.72
C GLN A 105 -32.06 0.67 7.02
N SER A 106 -31.48 0.29 8.17
CA SER A 106 -32.19 0.30 9.45
C SER A 106 -32.51 1.72 9.93
N VAL A 107 -31.65 2.69 9.60
CA VAL A 107 -31.89 4.12 9.93
C VAL A 107 -33.08 4.70 9.17
N THR A 108 -33.48 4.11 8.03
CA THR A 108 -34.59 4.59 7.20
C THR A 108 -35.92 3.86 7.44
N SER A 109 -35.94 2.81 8.28
CA SER A 109 -37.12 1.98 8.52
C SER A 109 -37.80 2.30 9.85
N LYS A 110 -38.76 3.24 9.84
CA LYS A 110 -40.19 3.06 10.21
C LYS A 110 -40.90 4.23 10.89
N GLU A 111 -40.26 5.18 11.60
CA GLU A 111 -41.06 6.11 12.43
C GLU A 111 -40.91 7.62 12.15
N SER A 112 -39.88 8.09 11.42
CA SER A 112 -39.90 9.45 10.84
C SER A 112 -38.92 9.59 9.67
N ARG A 113 -39.31 9.14 8.47
CA ARG A 113 -38.43 9.14 7.28
C ARG A 113 -37.82 10.51 6.98
N VAL A 114 -38.60 11.58 7.07
CA VAL A 114 -38.14 12.94 6.70
C VAL A 114 -37.02 13.45 7.63
N SER A 115 -37.12 13.21 8.93
CA SER A 115 -36.08 13.65 9.90
C SER A 115 -34.85 12.74 9.87
N ALA A 116 -35.06 11.43 9.69
CA ALA A 116 -33.97 10.46 9.56
C ALA A 116 -33.19 10.64 8.25
N ASP A 117 -33.87 10.98 7.16
CA ASP A 117 -33.23 11.27 5.87
C ASP A 117 -32.41 12.57 5.94
N LYS A 118 -32.92 13.61 6.60
CA LYS A 118 -32.14 14.85 6.86
C LYS A 118 -30.86 14.57 7.64
N ASP A 119 -30.95 13.80 8.73
CA ASP A 119 -29.79 13.38 9.52
C ASP A 119 -28.78 12.58 8.70
N ARG A 120 -29.26 11.63 7.89
CA ARG A 120 -28.42 10.83 6.99
C ARG A 120 -27.73 11.70 5.95
N ASP A 121 -28.45 12.65 5.35
CA ASP A 121 -27.91 13.53 4.32
C ASP A 121 -26.87 14.49 4.90
N MET A 122 -27.05 14.97 6.15
CA MET A 122 -26.03 15.72 6.88
C MET A 122 -24.75 14.90 7.10
N LEU A 123 -24.89 13.62 7.49
CA LEU A 123 -23.75 12.73 7.66
C LEU A 123 -23.05 12.42 6.33
N MET A 124 -23.81 12.20 5.26
CA MET A 124 -23.28 12.01 3.91
C MET A 124 -22.54 13.23 3.39
N ALA A 125 -23.07 14.43 3.62
CA ALA A 125 -22.44 15.69 3.26
C ALA A 125 -21.08 15.84 3.99
N HIS A 126 -21.06 15.61 5.30
CA HIS A 126 -19.80 15.63 6.07
C HIS A 126 -18.78 14.62 5.54
N VAL A 127 -19.18 13.37 5.26
CA VAL A 127 -18.29 12.36 4.67
C VAL A 127 -17.74 12.82 3.32
N ALA A 128 -18.58 13.44 2.49
CA ALA A 128 -18.17 13.95 1.18
C ALA A 128 -17.18 15.12 1.29
N GLU A 129 -17.42 16.06 2.20
CA GLU A 129 -16.51 17.18 2.48
C GLU A 129 -15.13 16.68 2.93
N VAL A 130 -15.09 15.77 3.92
CA VAL A 130 -13.83 15.22 4.42
C VAL A 130 -13.11 14.40 3.35
N TYR A 131 -13.85 13.67 2.51
CA TYR A 131 -13.25 12.96 1.37
C TYR A 131 -12.63 13.92 0.35
N LEU A 132 -13.31 15.02 0.02
CA LEU A 132 -12.78 16.05 -0.87
C LEU A 132 -11.50 16.67 -0.31
N GLU A 133 -11.48 17.05 0.98
CA GLU A 133 -10.27 17.52 1.67
C GLU A 133 -9.14 16.49 1.64
N TYR A 134 -9.45 15.20 1.88
CA TYR A 134 -8.45 14.15 1.80
C TYR A 134 -7.85 14.06 0.40
N THR A 135 -8.68 14.10 -0.64
CA THR A 135 -8.20 14.04 -2.03
C THR A 135 -7.47 15.30 -2.48
N SER A 136 -7.83 16.49 -1.99
CA SER A 136 -7.16 17.74 -2.34
C SER A 136 -5.76 17.84 -1.74
N THR A 137 -5.49 17.12 -0.64
CA THR A 137 -4.16 17.02 -0.05
C THR A 137 -3.22 16.04 -0.78
N ILE A 138 -3.72 15.26 -1.75
CA ILE A 138 -2.90 14.36 -2.56
C ILE A 138 -1.98 15.20 -3.46
N GLY A 139 -0.67 15.14 -3.20
CA GLY A 139 0.34 15.94 -3.90
C GLY A 139 0.79 17.20 -3.16
N SER A 140 0.30 17.44 -1.94
CA SER A 140 0.86 18.49 -1.07
C SER A 140 2.22 18.08 -0.47
N SER A 141 2.94 19.03 0.10
CA SER A 141 4.20 18.77 0.83
C SER A 141 4.02 17.96 2.11
N ALA A 142 2.79 17.76 2.57
CA ALA A 142 2.49 16.98 3.76
C ALA A 142 2.74 15.49 3.55
N THR A 143 3.32 14.83 4.54
CA THR A 143 3.57 13.39 4.51
C THR A 143 2.25 12.62 4.46
N TYR A 144 2.28 11.40 3.95
CA TYR A 144 1.09 10.53 3.89
C TYR A 144 0.41 10.35 5.26
N GLN A 145 1.20 10.21 6.31
CA GLN A 145 0.69 10.02 7.67
C GLN A 145 -0.01 11.27 8.22
N GLU A 146 0.53 12.46 7.95
CA GLU A 146 -0.08 13.73 8.38
C GLU A 146 -1.44 13.94 7.71
N ARG A 147 -1.54 13.66 6.40
CA ARG A 147 -2.80 13.77 5.65
C ARG A 147 -3.88 12.86 6.21
N ILE A 148 -3.54 11.59 6.48
CA ILE A 148 -4.49 10.65 7.08
C ILE A 148 -4.85 11.06 8.50
N SER A 149 -3.88 11.48 9.30
CA SER A 149 -4.16 11.94 10.66
C SER A 149 -5.11 13.14 10.66
N HIS A 150 -4.94 14.07 9.72
CA HIS A 150 -5.82 15.22 9.56
C HIS A 150 -7.23 14.78 9.15
N ALA A 151 -7.34 14.00 8.07
CA ALA A 151 -8.61 13.47 7.59
C ALA A 151 -9.35 12.69 8.67
N ARG A 152 -8.64 11.85 9.44
CA ARG A 152 -9.21 11.08 10.55
C ARG A 152 -9.72 11.98 11.68
N LYS A 153 -8.97 13.01 12.09
CA LYS A 153 -9.43 13.97 13.11
C LYS A 153 -10.69 14.69 12.65
N ARG A 154 -10.71 15.18 11.40
CA ARG A 154 -11.86 15.88 10.83
C ARG A 154 -13.07 14.97 10.69
N PHE A 155 -12.87 13.74 10.24
CA PHE A 155 -13.90 12.72 10.09
C PHE A 155 -14.68 12.51 11.40
N TRP A 156 -13.96 12.35 12.51
CA TRP A 156 -14.55 12.11 13.84
C TRP A 156 -15.00 13.38 14.57
N ALA A 157 -14.70 14.58 14.04
CA ALA A 157 -15.14 15.85 14.62
C ALA A 157 -16.57 16.24 14.24
N PHE A 158 -17.38 15.30 13.72
CA PHE A 158 -18.78 15.56 13.41
C PHE A 158 -19.56 15.89 14.68
N ASP A 159 -20.30 16.99 14.64
CA ASP A 159 -21.13 17.43 15.75
C ASP A 159 -22.46 16.67 15.80
N SER A 160 -22.48 15.59 16.59
CA SER A 160 -23.68 14.76 16.79
C SER A 160 -24.86 15.49 17.42
N SER A 161 -24.69 16.70 17.98
CA SER A 161 -25.81 17.48 18.53
C SER A 161 -26.74 18.05 17.45
N LYS A 162 -26.27 18.07 16.20
CA LYS A 162 -27.05 18.50 15.02
C LYS A 162 -28.04 17.45 14.52
N LEU A 163 -27.94 16.22 15.02
CA LEU A 163 -28.81 15.11 14.64
C LEU A 163 -30.05 15.11 15.54
N GLY A 164 -31.22 15.01 14.92
CA GLY A 164 -32.50 15.01 15.64
C GLY A 164 -33.05 13.61 15.95
N PHE A 165 -32.68 12.61 15.16
CA PHE A 165 -33.27 11.28 15.16
C PHE A 165 -32.25 10.16 15.36
N VAL A 166 -31.07 10.27 14.73
CA VAL A 166 -30.02 9.25 14.90
C VAL A 166 -29.49 9.29 16.33
N ARG A 167 -29.53 8.15 17.03
CA ARG A 167 -29.03 8.07 18.41
C ARG A 167 -27.52 8.28 18.42
N LYS A 168 -27.00 8.98 19.43
CA LYS A 168 -25.57 9.34 19.53
C LYS A 168 -24.62 8.13 19.44
N ASN A 169 -25.05 6.95 19.92
CA ASN A 169 -24.30 5.70 19.84
C ASN A 169 -24.30 5.04 18.45
N GLU A 170 -25.21 5.43 17.56
CA GLU A 170 -25.35 4.92 16.19
C GLU A 170 -24.62 5.80 15.16
N VAL A 171 -24.20 7.01 15.55
CA VAL A 171 -23.51 7.97 14.66
C VAL A 171 -22.20 7.42 14.13
N SER A 172 -21.34 6.87 15.00
CA SER A 172 -20.02 6.40 14.59
C SER A 172 -20.05 5.21 13.62
N PRO A 173 -20.85 4.16 13.89
CA PRO A 173 -21.01 3.06 12.94
C PRO A 173 -21.68 3.51 11.64
N LEU A 174 -22.66 4.41 11.71
CA LEU A 174 -23.33 4.95 10.53
C LEU A 174 -22.35 5.74 9.65
N LEU A 175 -21.58 6.67 10.23
CA LEU A 175 -20.51 7.42 9.53
C LEU A 175 -19.51 6.49 8.83
N ALA A 176 -19.03 5.47 9.53
CA ALA A 176 -18.11 4.49 8.96
C ALA A 176 -18.73 3.75 7.76
N SER A 177 -20.00 3.33 7.90
CA SER A 177 -20.72 2.65 6.82
C SER A 177 -20.93 3.54 5.59
N LEU A 178 -21.20 4.84 5.79
CA LEU A 178 -21.39 5.83 4.73
C LEU A 178 -20.06 6.16 4.04
N ALA A 179 -18.97 6.26 4.79
CA ALA A 179 -17.63 6.40 4.23
C ALA A 179 -17.27 5.20 3.33
N ALA A 180 -17.56 3.97 3.78
CA ALA A 180 -17.31 2.77 2.98
C ALA A 180 -18.18 2.71 1.71
N ALA A 181 -19.38 3.32 1.74
CA ALA A 181 -20.22 3.49 0.55
C ALA A 181 -19.60 4.47 -0.46
N LYS A 182 -18.94 5.52 0.03
CA LYS A 182 -18.32 6.57 -0.79
C LYS A 182 -17.02 6.12 -1.43
N ASN A 183 -16.09 5.58 -0.62
CA ASN A 183 -14.82 5.05 -1.08
C ASN A 183 -14.25 4.09 -0.01
N LYS A 184 -14.01 2.84 -0.39
CA LYS A 184 -13.58 1.77 0.53
C LYS A 184 -12.20 2.05 1.14
N ASP A 185 -11.23 2.48 0.33
CA ASP A 185 -9.86 2.73 0.79
C ASP A 185 -9.80 3.89 1.79
N PHE A 186 -10.51 4.98 1.50
CA PHE A 186 -10.66 6.10 2.42
C PHE A 186 -11.29 5.66 3.74
N ALA A 187 -12.38 4.89 3.69
CA ALA A 187 -13.06 4.40 4.88
C ALA A 187 -12.15 3.50 5.73
N PHE A 188 -11.35 2.63 5.11
CA PHE A 188 -10.36 1.83 5.82
C PHE A 188 -9.24 2.68 6.44
N GLN A 189 -8.93 3.85 5.92
CA GLN A 189 -7.92 4.74 6.53
C GLN A 189 -8.48 5.53 7.72
N VAL A 190 -9.71 6.04 7.63
CA VAL A 190 -10.28 6.93 8.67
C VAL A 190 -11.13 6.22 9.71
N ALA A 191 -11.74 5.09 9.34
CA ALA A 191 -12.76 4.39 10.13
C ALA A 191 -12.55 2.87 10.27
N PHE A 192 -11.33 2.37 10.05
CA PHE A 192 -10.98 0.93 10.15
C PHE A 192 -11.62 0.21 11.33
N ARG A 193 -11.44 0.79 12.53
CA ARG A 193 -11.91 0.20 13.79
C ARG A 193 -13.42 -0.03 13.78
N GLU A 194 -14.20 0.96 13.37
CA GLU A 194 -15.66 0.87 13.35
C GLU A 194 -16.15 -0.10 12.28
N LEU A 195 -15.47 -0.17 11.13
CA LEU A 195 -15.77 -1.18 10.11
C LEU A 195 -15.53 -2.61 10.62
N CYS A 196 -14.43 -2.85 11.34
CA CYS A 196 -14.15 -4.15 11.95
C CYS A 196 -15.19 -4.50 13.02
N LEU A 197 -15.60 -3.53 13.84
CA LEU A 197 -16.65 -3.75 14.85
C LEU A 197 -17.99 -4.09 14.20
N LEU A 198 -18.39 -3.36 13.15
CA LEU A 198 -19.60 -3.67 12.39
C LEU A 198 -19.58 -5.06 11.79
N GLN A 199 -18.44 -5.48 11.22
CA GLN A 199 -18.29 -6.82 10.68
C GLN A 199 -18.34 -7.90 11.77
N ALA A 200 -17.70 -7.66 12.92
CA ALA A 200 -17.73 -8.59 14.04
C ALA A 200 -19.13 -8.73 14.65
N MET A 201 -19.90 -7.64 14.73
CA MET A 201 -21.29 -7.66 15.18
C MET A 201 -22.21 -8.41 14.22
N ALA A 202 -21.90 -8.39 12.93
CA ALA A 202 -22.66 -9.10 11.91
C ALA A 202 -22.31 -10.60 11.78
N ALA A 203 -21.16 -11.02 12.31
CA ALA A 203 -20.72 -12.40 12.23
C ALA A 203 -21.55 -13.32 13.15
N THR A 204 -21.90 -14.50 12.66
CA THR A 204 -22.74 -15.50 13.36
C THR A 204 -22.06 -16.24 14.51
N GLY A 205 -20.76 -16.00 14.75
CA GLY A 205 -19.94 -16.75 15.72
C GLY A 205 -19.83 -16.15 17.13
N GLY A 206 -20.56 -15.07 17.42
CA GLY A 206 -20.35 -14.29 18.64
C GLY A 206 -19.03 -13.54 18.62
N TRP A 207 -19.01 -12.35 19.22
CA TRP A 207 -17.81 -11.51 19.27
C TRP A 207 -17.50 -11.16 20.73
N LYS A 208 -16.20 -11.05 21.05
CA LYS A 208 -15.73 -10.66 22.37
C LYS A 208 -14.84 -9.42 22.25
N PRO A 209 -15.19 -8.29 22.88
CA PRO A 209 -14.30 -7.14 22.91
C PRO A 209 -13.04 -7.48 23.70
N VAL A 210 -11.88 -7.22 23.12
CA VAL A 210 -10.58 -7.40 23.76
C VAL A 210 -9.90 -6.04 23.83
N VAL A 211 -9.38 -5.69 25.01
CA VAL A 211 -8.59 -4.47 25.18
C VAL A 211 -7.25 -4.63 24.46
N ARG A 212 -6.76 -3.57 23.82
CA ARG A 212 -5.53 -3.56 23.00
C ARG A 212 -4.36 -4.31 23.63
N GLY A 213 -4.06 -4.07 24.92
CA GLY A 213 -2.93 -4.70 25.60
C GLY A 213 -3.04 -6.22 25.77
N PHE A 214 -4.25 -6.79 25.69
CA PHE A 214 -4.45 -8.24 25.61
C PHE A 214 -4.42 -8.72 24.16
N TYR A 215 -5.02 -7.95 23.24
CA TYR A 215 -5.04 -8.27 21.82
C TYR A 215 -3.63 -8.45 21.25
N GLU A 216 -2.70 -7.55 21.59
CA GLU A 216 -1.31 -7.58 21.13
C GLU A 216 -0.52 -8.81 21.61
N ARG A 217 -1.03 -9.55 22.61
CA ARG A 217 -0.38 -10.76 23.14
C ARG A 217 -0.91 -12.04 22.50
N PHE A 218 -2.03 -11.98 21.77
CA PHE A 218 -2.49 -13.15 21.04
C PHE A 218 -1.53 -13.46 19.90
N ARG A 219 -1.12 -14.72 19.81
CA ARG A 219 -0.46 -15.26 18.63
C ARG A 219 -1.39 -16.25 17.97
N LEU A 220 -1.50 -16.16 16.65
CA LEU A 220 -2.18 -17.18 15.88
C LEU A 220 -1.44 -18.49 16.08
N LYS A 221 -2.13 -19.49 16.62
CA LYS A 221 -1.64 -20.87 16.58
C LYS A 221 -1.72 -21.32 15.13
N VAL A 222 -0.59 -21.31 14.43
CA VAL A 222 -0.49 -21.91 13.11
C VAL A 222 -0.25 -23.39 13.34
N GLU A 223 -1.31 -24.19 13.28
CA GLU A 223 -1.16 -25.64 13.16
C GLU A 223 -0.59 -25.91 11.77
N ARG A 224 0.64 -26.44 11.73
CA ARG A 224 1.21 -26.92 10.48
C ARG A 224 0.42 -28.15 10.07
N VAL A 225 -0.49 -27.98 9.13
CA VAL A 225 -1.05 -29.09 8.37
C VAL A 225 0.13 -29.71 7.62
N GLN A 226 0.66 -30.83 8.12
CA GLN A 226 1.60 -31.63 7.35
C GLN A 226 0.84 -32.14 6.13
N ALA A 227 1.16 -31.61 4.96
CA ALA A 227 0.73 -32.20 3.71
C ALA A 227 1.34 -33.61 3.65
N SER A 228 0.50 -34.63 3.77
CA SER A 228 0.90 -36.02 3.53
C SER A 228 1.35 -36.13 2.07
N PRO A 229 2.56 -36.62 1.79
CA PRO A 229 2.93 -36.98 0.42
C PRO A 229 2.17 -38.25 0.04
N GLU A 230 1.32 -38.15 -0.98
CA GLU A 230 0.90 -39.28 -1.80
C GLU A 230 1.94 -39.54 -2.90
#